data_AF-A0A957E6G2-F1
#
_entry.id   AF-A0A957E6G2-F1
#
_cell.length_a   1.000
_cell.length_b   1.000
_cell.length_c   1.000
_cell.angle_alpha   90.00
_cell.angle_beta   90.00
_cell.angle_gamma   90.00
#
_symmetry.space_group_name_H-M   'P 1'
#
loop_
_entity.id
_entity.type
_entity.pdbx_description
1 polymer ?
#
loop_
_entity_poly.entity_id
_entity_poly.type
_entity_poly.pdbx_seq_one_letter_code
_entity_poly.pdbx_strand_id
1 'polypeptide(L)'
;MNELFLARLFAYSILPLLLATAHIFLSKETRSVAQRIEIFTVYLLAISVGANGLGGAFGHLFLSDLVAEGIGWSTGSPFQLEMGFANLLIGVLGLMAVGRRDGFRTAVIIATTILGVGATLVHLQDIAAHGNLAPGNTIQNISNLLDPILLIGLSWWSARRLEGEMATAVFQQWQMRQQPIPGLAAAGIGMGFGIGYAVGALFVWTLLGALVGVGLGLSISRRAGQAAVGLLVEQQ
;
A
#
# COMPACT_ATOMS: atom_id res chain seq x y z
N MET A 1 -20.60 4.15 9.40
CA MET A 1 -19.19 4.63 9.39
C MET A 1 -18.19 3.58 9.86
N ASN A 2 -18.42 2.79 10.92
CA ASN A 2 -17.47 1.77 11.40
C ASN A 2 -17.01 0.81 10.29
N GLU A 3 -17.96 0.31 9.49
CA GLU A 3 -17.68 -0.58 8.37
C GLU A 3 -16.68 0.02 7.37
N LEU A 4 -16.79 1.31 7.06
CA LEU A 4 -15.89 1.99 6.13
C LEU A 4 -14.43 1.95 6.62
N PHE A 5 -14.20 2.28 7.91
CA PHE A 5 -12.85 2.30 8.46
C PHE A 5 -12.28 0.90 8.70
N LEU A 6 -13.13 -0.07 9.04
CA LEU A 6 -12.73 -1.48 9.09
C LEU A 6 -12.37 -2.02 7.70
N ALA A 7 -13.18 -1.71 6.69
CA ALA A 7 -12.90 -2.07 5.31
C ALA A 7 -11.61 -1.41 4.82
N ARG A 8 -11.37 -0.14 5.18
CA ARG A 8 -10.14 0.59 4.84
C ARG A 8 -8.92 -0.06 5.49
N LEU A 9 -8.96 -0.33 6.80
CA LEU A 9 -7.90 -1.04 7.54
C LEU A 9 -7.62 -2.40 6.90
N PHE A 10 -8.67 -3.16 6.59
CA PHE A 10 -8.55 -4.45 5.92
C PHE A 10 -7.90 -4.30 4.55
N ALA A 11 -8.43 -3.45 3.67
CA ALA A 11 -7.99 -3.29 2.29
C ALA A 11 -6.54 -2.83 2.17
N TYR A 12 -6.13 -1.91 3.05
CA TYR A 12 -4.87 -1.21 2.90
C TYR A 12 -3.77 -1.64 3.86
N SER A 13 -4.06 -2.28 4.99
CA SER A 13 -3.02 -2.75 5.92
C SER A 13 -2.98 -4.27 6.07
N ILE A 14 -4.13 -4.96 6.03
CA ILE A 14 -4.19 -6.42 6.22
C ILE A 14 -4.06 -7.18 4.89
N LEU A 15 -4.87 -6.82 3.90
CA LEU A 15 -4.89 -7.45 2.59
C LEU A 15 -3.51 -7.46 1.88
N PRO A 16 -2.67 -6.41 1.89
CA PRO A 16 -1.33 -6.51 1.32
C PRO A 16 -0.47 -7.59 1.97
N LEU A 17 -0.58 -7.80 3.28
CA LEU A 17 0.14 -8.87 3.98
C LEU A 17 -0.37 -10.24 3.57
N LEU A 18 -1.69 -10.40 3.43
CA LEU A 18 -2.30 -11.64 2.95
C LEU A 18 -1.90 -11.94 1.51
N LEU A 19 -1.91 -10.94 0.63
CA LEU A 19 -1.52 -11.10 -0.77
C LEU A 19 -0.02 -11.38 -0.92
N ALA A 20 0.85 -10.70 -0.16
CA ALA A 20 2.28 -11.00 -0.13
C ALA A 20 2.55 -12.43 0.36
N THR A 21 1.84 -12.85 1.41
CA THR A 21 1.91 -14.22 1.96
C THR A 21 1.48 -15.25 0.91
N ALA A 22 0.32 -15.04 0.27
CA ALA A 22 -0.16 -15.89 -0.81
C ALA A 22 0.82 -15.93 -2.00
N HIS A 23 1.40 -14.78 -2.37
CA HIS A 23 2.43 -14.71 -3.41
C HIS A 23 3.62 -15.60 -3.06
N ILE A 24 4.15 -15.50 -1.84
CA ILE A 24 5.30 -16.30 -1.40
C ILE A 24 4.98 -17.80 -1.42
N PHE A 25 3.80 -18.21 -0.93
CA PHE A 25 3.41 -19.63 -0.90
C PHE A 25 3.13 -20.22 -2.28
N LEU A 26 2.61 -19.43 -3.21
CA LEU A 26 2.25 -19.89 -4.55
C LEU A 26 3.39 -19.74 -5.57
N SER A 27 4.40 -18.92 -5.27
CA SER A 27 5.54 -18.68 -6.15
C SER A 27 6.58 -19.79 -6.07
N LYS A 28 6.91 -20.38 -7.22
CA LYS A 28 8.06 -21.30 -7.37
C LYS A 28 9.40 -20.57 -7.54
N GLU A 29 9.35 -19.25 -7.74
CA GLU A 29 10.51 -18.39 -7.98
C GLU A 29 11.06 -17.76 -6.69
N THR A 30 10.23 -17.64 -5.65
CA THR A 30 10.59 -16.99 -4.38
C THR A 30 11.24 -17.98 -3.42
N ARG A 31 12.57 -18.02 -3.41
CA ARG A 31 13.37 -19.02 -2.70
C ARG A 31 14.17 -18.45 -1.53
N SER A 32 14.65 -17.21 -1.62
CA SER A 32 15.49 -16.61 -0.58
C SER A 32 14.73 -15.72 0.41
N VAL A 33 15.36 -15.43 1.54
CA VAL A 33 14.83 -14.48 2.54
C VAL A 33 14.76 -13.07 1.96
N ALA A 34 15.74 -12.66 1.16
CA ALA A 34 15.74 -11.37 0.47
C ALA A 34 14.53 -11.21 -0.46
N GLN A 35 14.21 -12.25 -1.23
CA GLN A 35 13.04 -12.24 -2.11
C GLN A 35 11.74 -12.14 -1.31
N ARG A 36 11.61 -12.85 -0.18
CA ARG A 36 10.41 -12.77 0.67
C ARG A 36 10.20 -11.38 1.26
N ILE A 37 11.27 -10.78 1.81
CA ILE A 37 11.22 -9.41 2.34
C ILE A 37 10.89 -8.40 1.25
N GLU A 38 11.42 -8.61 0.04
CA GLU A 38 11.09 -7.74 -1.08
C GLU A 38 9.62 -7.83 -1.46
N ILE A 39 9.04 -9.04 -1.53
CA ILE A 39 7.61 -9.21 -1.81
C ILE A 39 6.77 -8.45 -0.76
N PHE A 40 7.01 -8.65 0.54
CA PHE A 40 6.27 -7.89 1.55
C PHE A 40 6.44 -6.37 1.37
N THR A 41 7.67 -5.91 1.12
CA THR A 41 7.97 -4.49 0.96
C THR A 41 7.21 -3.88 -0.23
N VAL A 42 7.22 -4.52 -1.40
CA VAL A 42 6.55 -3.96 -2.59
C VAL A 42 5.03 -3.99 -2.49
N TYR A 43 4.44 -4.97 -1.81
CA TYR A 43 2.99 -4.99 -1.56
C TYR A 43 2.57 -3.88 -0.60
N LEU A 44 3.32 -3.66 0.49
CA LEU A 44 3.06 -2.56 1.42
C LEU A 44 3.24 -1.20 0.75
N LEU A 45 4.30 -0.99 -0.04
CA LEU A 45 4.51 0.25 -0.77
C LEU A 45 3.40 0.51 -1.80
N ALA A 46 3.01 -0.49 -2.58
CA ALA A 46 1.99 -0.34 -3.61
C ALA A 46 0.60 -0.07 -3.00
N ILE A 47 0.21 -0.84 -1.98
CA ILE A 47 -1.16 -0.86 -1.46
C ILE A 47 -1.29 0.03 -0.23
N SER A 48 -0.50 -0.22 0.83
CA SER A 48 -0.60 0.48 2.12
C SER A 48 -0.17 1.93 2.06
N VAL A 49 0.79 2.25 1.18
CA VAL A 49 1.23 3.63 0.95
C VAL A 49 0.57 4.20 -0.30
N GLY A 50 0.77 3.55 -1.45
CA GLY A 50 0.31 4.04 -2.74
C GLY A 50 -1.21 4.17 -2.86
N ALA A 51 -1.90 3.03 -2.97
CA ALA A 51 -3.36 3.02 -3.15
C ALA A 51 -4.12 3.65 -1.98
N ASN A 52 -3.67 3.42 -0.74
CA ASN A 52 -4.26 4.04 0.45
C ASN A 52 -4.12 5.56 0.43
N GLY A 53 -2.95 6.10 0.08
CA GLY A 53 -2.71 7.53 -0.05
C GLY A 53 -3.57 8.15 -1.15
N LEU A 54 -3.67 7.52 -2.33
CA LEU A 54 -4.56 7.98 -3.39
C LEU A 54 -6.04 7.94 -2.98
N GLY A 55 -6.48 6.88 -2.30
CA GLY A 55 -7.84 6.78 -1.76
C GLY A 55 -8.12 7.80 -0.66
N GLY A 56 -7.12 8.08 0.18
CA GLY A 56 -7.17 9.17 1.18
C GLY A 56 -7.29 10.53 0.52
N ALA A 57 -6.48 10.79 -0.51
CA ALA A 57 -6.53 12.03 -1.29
C ALA A 57 -7.91 12.24 -1.91
N PHE A 58 -8.47 11.19 -2.53
CA PHE A 58 -9.82 11.26 -3.10
C PHE A 58 -10.87 11.60 -2.04
N GLY A 59 -10.84 10.91 -0.89
CA GLY A 59 -11.77 11.18 0.22
C GLY A 59 -11.64 12.61 0.72
N HIS A 60 -10.44 13.08 0.99
CA HIS A 60 -10.19 14.42 1.53
C HIS A 60 -10.45 15.55 0.54
N LEU A 61 -10.23 15.36 -0.77
CA LEU A 61 -10.39 16.41 -1.78
C LEU A 61 -11.81 16.50 -2.33
N PHE A 62 -12.52 15.37 -2.46
CA PHE A 62 -13.84 15.32 -3.12
C PHE A 62 -14.98 14.93 -2.17
N LEU A 63 -14.66 14.32 -1.02
CA LEU A 63 -15.63 13.87 -0.02
C LEU A 63 -15.27 14.43 1.38
N SER A 64 -14.75 15.66 1.44
CA SER A 64 -14.15 16.26 2.64
C SER A 64 -15.07 16.22 3.86
N ASP A 65 -16.35 16.56 3.66
CA ASP A 65 -17.36 16.60 4.73
C ASP A 65 -17.64 15.19 5.28
N LEU A 66 -17.77 14.20 4.40
CA LEU A 66 -17.93 12.80 4.79
C LEU A 66 -16.72 12.30 5.61
N VAL A 67 -15.51 12.68 5.21
CA VAL A 67 -14.29 12.32 5.95
C VAL A 67 -14.27 13.00 7.32
N ALA A 68 -14.56 14.30 7.38
CA ALA A 68 -14.63 15.06 8.63
C ALA A 68 -15.65 14.44 9.60
N GLU A 69 -16.87 14.16 9.13
CA GLU A 69 -17.92 13.48 9.90
C GLU A 69 -17.48 12.09 10.37
N GLY A 70 -16.79 11.34 9.52
CA GLY A 70 -16.25 10.02 9.87
C GLY A 70 -15.20 10.06 10.99
N ILE A 71 -14.43 11.16 11.06
CA ILE A 71 -13.46 11.46 12.12
C ILE A 71 -14.15 12.07 13.35
N GLY A 72 -15.38 12.57 13.23
CA GLY A 72 -16.07 13.30 14.29
C GLY A 72 -15.59 14.75 14.43
N TRP A 73 -15.05 15.34 13.35
CA TRP A 73 -14.62 16.73 13.28
C TRP A 73 -15.61 17.59 12.49
N SER A 74 -15.50 18.91 12.63
CA SER A 74 -16.34 19.85 11.90
C SER A 74 -16.07 19.80 10.38
N THR A 75 -17.15 19.92 9.62
CA THR A 75 -17.15 19.97 8.15
C THR A 75 -16.76 21.36 7.64
N GLY A 76 -16.47 21.47 6.33
CA GLY A 76 -16.14 22.75 5.70
C GLY A 76 -14.77 23.36 6.06
N SER A 77 -13.90 22.64 6.78
CA SER A 77 -12.55 23.10 7.11
C SER A 77 -11.58 22.94 5.92
N PRO A 78 -10.79 23.98 5.56
CA PRO A 78 -9.79 23.88 4.50
C PRO A 78 -8.67 22.87 4.82
N PHE A 79 -8.51 22.49 6.09
CA PHE A 79 -7.53 21.49 6.51
C PHE A 79 -7.77 20.12 5.86
N GLN A 80 -9.03 19.79 5.51
CA GLN A 80 -9.31 18.57 4.77
C GLN A 80 -8.63 18.58 3.39
N LEU A 81 -8.58 19.74 2.71
CA LEU A 81 -7.93 19.85 1.41
C LEU A 81 -6.40 19.74 1.51
N GLU A 82 -5.80 20.38 2.52
CA GLU A 82 -4.36 20.23 2.81
C GLU A 82 -4.00 18.76 3.07
N MET A 83 -4.80 18.08 3.88
CA MET A 83 -4.63 16.64 4.12
C MET A 83 -4.86 15.81 2.85
N GLY A 84 -5.73 16.24 1.96
CA GLY A 84 -5.91 15.64 0.64
C GLY A 84 -4.65 15.69 -0.21
N PHE A 85 -3.99 16.84 -0.28
CA PHE A 85 -2.71 16.98 -0.99
C PHE A 85 -1.57 16.23 -0.31
N ALA A 86 -1.54 16.20 1.03
CA ALA A 86 -0.57 15.38 1.76
C ALA A 86 -0.73 13.89 1.44
N ASN A 87 -1.96 13.38 1.42
CA ASN A 87 -2.25 12.00 1.03
C ASN A 87 -1.92 11.73 -0.45
N LEU A 88 -2.15 12.70 -1.35
CA LEU A 88 -1.79 12.59 -2.77
C LEU A 88 -0.28 12.45 -2.94
N LEU A 89 0.50 13.29 -2.24
CA LEU A 89 1.95 13.21 -2.21
C LEU A 89 2.41 11.81 -1.77
N ILE A 90 1.92 11.32 -0.62
CA ILE A 90 2.29 9.99 -0.11
C ILE A 90 1.88 8.88 -1.09
N GLY A 91 0.68 8.96 -1.67
CA GLY A 91 0.19 7.97 -2.63
C GLY A 91 1.07 7.88 -3.89
N VAL A 92 1.42 9.02 -4.47
CA VAL A 92 2.32 9.07 -5.65
C VAL A 92 3.70 8.52 -5.30
N LEU A 93 4.27 8.94 -4.18
CA LEU A 93 5.56 8.45 -3.71
C LEU A 93 5.56 6.93 -3.46
N GLY A 94 4.50 6.40 -2.84
CA GLY A 94 4.33 4.96 -2.59
C GLY A 94 4.35 4.13 -3.88
N LEU A 95 3.61 4.56 -4.91
CA LEU A 95 3.59 3.88 -6.20
C LEU A 95 4.95 3.95 -6.91
N MET A 96 5.62 5.11 -6.90
CA MET A 96 6.97 5.26 -7.46
C MET A 96 7.99 4.38 -6.72
N ALA A 97 7.83 4.20 -5.41
CA ALA A 97 8.76 3.44 -4.58
C ALA A 97 8.74 1.93 -4.88
N VAL A 98 7.67 1.39 -5.48
CA VAL A 98 7.57 -0.02 -5.88
C VAL A 98 8.74 -0.42 -6.78
N GLY A 99 9.09 0.42 -7.75
CA GLY A 99 10.15 0.16 -8.72
C GLY A 99 11.56 0.59 -8.31
N ARG A 100 11.70 1.43 -7.28
CA ARG A 100 12.96 2.11 -6.94
C ARG A 100 13.68 1.48 -5.76
N ARG A 101 15.01 1.40 -5.82
CA ARG A 101 15.85 0.89 -4.71
C ARG A 101 17.04 1.80 -4.37
N ASP A 102 17.09 2.98 -4.96
CA ASP A 102 18.20 3.95 -4.89
C ASP A 102 18.08 4.92 -3.71
N GLY A 103 17.65 4.41 -2.55
CA GLY A 103 17.36 5.24 -1.37
C GLY A 103 16.00 5.97 -1.41
N PHE A 104 15.33 6.03 -2.56
CA PHE A 104 14.00 6.63 -2.69
C PHE A 104 12.98 6.00 -1.73
N ARG A 105 13.00 4.66 -1.58
CA ARG A 105 12.12 3.95 -0.62
C ARG A 105 12.30 4.46 0.81
N THR A 106 13.52 4.72 1.24
CA THR A 106 13.79 5.26 2.58
C THR A 106 13.13 6.63 2.76
N ALA A 107 13.23 7.51 1.76
CA ALA A 107 12.56 8.81 1.80
C ALA A 107 11.02 8.67 1.88
N VAL A 108 10.43 7.75 1.11
CA VAL A 108 8.98 7.47 1.16
C VAL A 108 8.55 6.95 2.53
N ILE A 109 9.34 6.05 3.13
CA ILE A 109 9.07 5.51 4.46
C ILE A 109 9.14 6.62 5.51
N ILE A 110 10.13 7.50 5.45
CA ILE A 110 10.24 8.66 6.35
C ILE A 110 9.02 9.56 6.21
N ALA A 111 8.63 9.93 4.98
CA ALA A 111 7.48 10.79 4.73
C ALA A 111 6.17 10.16 5.27
N THR A 112 5.95 8.87 4.98
CA THR A 112 4.79 8.10 5.46
C THR A 112 4.77 8.02 6.99
N THR A 113 5.93 7.81 7.61
CA THR A 113 6.07 7.73 9.08
C THR A 113 5.73 9.06 9.74
N ILE A 114 6.32 10.17 9.25
CA ILE A 114 6.08 11.49 9.81
C ILE A 114 4.59 11.85 9.70
N LEU A 115 3.98 11.64 8.53
CA LEU A 115 2.56 11.95 8.34
C LEU A 115 1.66 11.06 9.21
N GLY A 116 1.90 9.74 9.22
CA GLY A 116 1.08 8.78 9.97
C GLY A 116 1.18 8.97 11.48
N VAL A 117 2.39 9.11 12.03
CA VAL A 117 2.60 9.36 13.45
C VAL A 117 2.04 10.73 13.83
N GLY A 118 2.30 11.77 13.03
CA GLY A 118 1.77 13.11 13.25
C GLY A 118 0.25 13.14 13.30
N ALA A 119 -0.42 12.52 12.33
CA ALA A 119 -1.89 12.39 12.31
C ALA A 119 -2.39 11.65 13.56
N THR A 120 -1.75 10.54 13.92
CA THR A 120 -2.12 9.77 15.11
C THR A 120 -2.02 10.60 16.38
N LEU A 121 -0.98 11.43 16.54
CA LEU A 121 -0.86 12.32 17.69
C LEU A 121 -2.00 13.34 17.75
N VAL A 122 -2.41 13.91 16.61
CA VAL A 122 -3.55 14.84 16.55
C VAL A 122 -4.85 14.12 16.97
N HIS A 123 -5.08 12.92 16.46
CA HIS A 123 -6.25 12.11 16.86
C HIS A 123 -6.23 11.75 18.35
N LEU A 124 -5.07 11.37 18.92
CA LEU A 124 -4.94 11.05 20.34
C LEU A 124 -5.16 12.27 21.24
N GLN A 125 -4.70 13.45 20.83
CA GLN A 125 -4.98 14.70 21.52
C GLN A 125 -6.47 15.00 21.55
N ASP A 126 -7.15 14.83 20.42
CA ASP A 126 -8.60 15.02 20.32
C ASP A 126 -9.40 14.00 21.16
N ILE A 127 -8.98 12.73 21.16
CA ILE A 127 -9.54 11.71 22.06
C ILE A 127 -9.37 12.12 23.52
N ALA A 128 -8.18 12.58 23.92
CA ALA A 128 -7.90 12.95 25.30
C ALA A 128 -8.67 14.21 25.75
N ALA A 129 -8.81 15.20 24.85
CA ALA A 129 -9.46 16.46 25.18
C ALA A 129 -11.00 16.39 25.11
N HIS A 130 -11.55 15.64 24.16
CA HIS A 130 -12.98 15.68 23.83
C HIS A 130 -13.69 14.33 23.96
N GLY A 131 -12.96 13.23 24.23
CA GLY A 131 -13.53 11.89 24.27
C GLY A 131 -14.07 11.44 22.90
N ASN A 132 -13.59 12.01 21.80
CA ASN A 132 -14.07 11.71 20.46
C ASN A 132 -13.60 10.31 20.02
N LEU A 133 -14.45 9.31 20.22
CA LEU A 133 -14.18 7.92 19.83
C LEU A 133 -14.76 7.55 18.46
N ALA A 134 -15.00 8.54 17.59
CA ALA A 134 -15.46 8.26 16.23
C ALA A 134 -14.49 7.29 15.52
N PRO A 135 -15.00 6.42 14.62
CA PRO A 135 -14.18 5.41 13.96
C PRO A 135 -12.98 5.97 13.19
N GLY A 136 -13.15 7.11 12.53
CA GLY A 136 -12.05 7.79 11.83
C GLY A 136 -11.03 8.41 12.77
N ASN A 137 -11.41 8.71 14.01
CA ASN A 137 -10.50 9.20 15.04
C ASN A 137 -9.75 8.08 15.77
N THR A 138 -10.20 6.83 15.63
CA THR A 138 -9.72 5.69 16.41
C THR A 138 -9.11 4.58 15.55
N ILE A 139 -9.93 3.94 14.71
CA ILE A 139 -9.53 2.78 13.89
C ILE A 139 -8.45 3.16 12.87
N GLN A 140 -8.53 4.35 12.28
CA GLN A 140 -7.57 4.84 11.29
C GLN A 140 -6.13 4.89 11.85
N ASN A 141 -5.96 5.14 13.16
CA ASN A 141 -4.65 5.21 13.80
C ASN A 141 -3.91 3.87 13.79
N ILE A 142 -4.64 2.75 13.67
CA ILE A 142 -4.01 1.42 13.56
C ILE A 142 -3.16 1.37 12.28
N SER A 143 -3.73 1.74 11.13
CA SER A 143 -3.00 1.79 9.85
C SER A 143 -1.88 2.84 9.88
N ASN A 144 -2.15 4.01 10.46
CA ASN A 144 -1.18 5.10 10.55
C ASN A 144 0.12 4.70 11.26
N LEU A 145 0.07 3.72 12.17
CA LEU A 145 1.23 3.21 12.90
C LEU A 145 1.74 1.86 12.37
N LEU A 146 0.84 0.93 12.04
CA LEU A 146 1.19 -0.42 11.61
C LEU A 146 2.04 -0.40 10.33
N ASP A 147 1.61 0.35 9.32
CA ASP A 147 2.26 0.33 8.01
C ASP A 147 3.69 0.90 8.08
N PRO A 148 3.95 2.05 8.74
CA PRO A 148 5.31 2.51 9.01
C PRO A 148 6.16 1.53 9.82
N ILE A 149 5.63 0.93 10.89
CA ILE A 149 6.37 -0.03 11.72
C ILE A 149 6.85 -1.22 10.87
N LEU A 150 5.98 -1.77 10.05
CA LEU A 150 6.30 -2.89 9.16
C LEU A 150 7.36 -2.49 8.13
N LEU A 151 7.18 -1.34 7.46
CA LEU A 151 8.11 -0.87 6.44
C LEU A 151 9.49 -0.52 7.01
N ILE A 152 9.55 0.10 8.19
CA ILE A 152 10.80 0.37 8.90
C ILE A 152 11.48 -0.95 9.27
N GLY A 153 10.75 -1.90 9.85
CA GLY A 153 11.29 -3.20 10.25
C GLY A 153 11.85 -4.00 9.08
N LEU A 154 11.11 -4.07 7.96
CA LEU A 154 11.55 -4.75 6.74
C LEU A 154 12.77 -4.06 6.11
N SER A 155 12.77 -2.73 6.02
CA SER A 155 13.87 -1.97 5.43
C SER A 155 15.14 -2.08 6.27
N TRP A 156 15.01 -2.01 7.59
CA TRP A 156 16.13 -2.21 8.50
C TRP A 156 16.73 -3.62 8.40
N TRP A 157 15.89 -4.65 8.30
CA TRP A 157 16.37 -6.02 8.12
C TRP A 157 17.07 -6.20 6.76
N SER A 158 16.45 -5.68 5.69
CA SER A 158 17.03 -5.69 4.34
C SER A 158 18.43 -5.05 4.32
N ALA A 159 18.56 -3.85 4.88
CA ALA A 159 19.83 -3.11 4.92
C ALA A 159 20.93 -3.83 5.70
N ARG A 160 20.59 -4.54 6.80
CA ARG A 160 21.62 -5.17 7.65
C ARG A 160 22.11 -6.53 7.18
N ARG A 161 21.29 -7.27 6.44
CA ARG A 161 21.57 -8.69 6.19
C ARG A 161 21.53 -9.10 4.73
N LEU A 162 20.93 -8.30 3.86
CA LEU A 162 20.52 -8.74 2.53
C LEU A 162 21.02 -7.83 1.40
N GLU A 163 21.70 -6.72 1.74
CA GLU A 163 22.16 -5.72 0.77
C GLU A 163 23.00 -6.33 -0.36
N GLY A 164 23.94 -7.22 -0.03
CA GLY A 164 24.77 -7.90 -1.03
C GLY A 164 23.97 -8.76 -2.01
N GLU A 165 23.04 -9.59 -1.52
CA GLU A 165 22.19 -10.44 -2.36
C GLU A 165 21.27 -9.57 -3.24
N MET A 166 20.64 -8.56 -2.65
CA MET A 166 19.70 -7.69 -3.33
C MET A 166 20.36 -6.78 -4.37
N ALA A 167 21.66 -6.50 -4.25
CA ALA A 167 22.42 -5.74 -5.23
C ALA A 167 22.75 -6.55 -6.50
N THR A 168 22.60 -7.88 -6.48
CA THR A 168 22.92 -8.72 -7.64
C THR A 168 21.99 -8.47 -8.82
N ALA A 169 22.52 -8.55 -10.05
CA ALA A 169 21.73 -8.43 -11.27
C ALA A 169 20.61 -9.48 -11.36
N VAL A 170 20.88 -10.70 -10.86
CA VAL A 170 19.88 -11.80 -10.78
C VAL A 170 18.70 -11.39 -9.92
N PHE A 171 18.95 -10.81 -8.75
CA PHE A 171 17.90 -10.33 -7.88
C PHE A 171 17.10 -9.19 -8.53
N GLN A 172 17.79 -8.20 -9.13
CA GLN A 172 17.14 -7.07 -9.80
C GLN A 172 16.26 -7.53 -10.96
N GLN A 173 16.74 -8.47 -11.78
CA GLN A 173 15.96 -9.06 -12.88
C GLN A 173 14.74 -9.80 -12.36
N TRP A 174 14.90 -10.62 -11.32
CA TRP A 174 13.77 -11.29 -10.66
C TRP A 174 12.75 -10.28 -10.16
N GLN A 175 13.20 -9.23 -9.46
CA GLN A 175 12.37 -8.19 -8.87
C GLN A 175 11.54 -7.46 -9.94
N MET A 176 12.15 -7.04 -11.05
CA MET A 176 11.45 -6.35 -12.14
C MET A 176 10.27 -7.17 -12.67
N ARG A 177 10.40 -8.50 -12.73
CA ARG A 177 9.29 -9.38 -13.14
C ARG A 177 8.17 -9.45 -12.12
N GLN A 178 8.45 -9.25 -10.83
CA GLN A 178 7.43 -9.30 -9.78
C GLN A 178 6.63 -8.00 -9.66
N GLN A 179 7.23 -6.84 -9.96
CA GLN A 179 6.64 -5.50 -9.75
C GLN A 179 5.23 -5.29 -10.33
N PRO A 180 4.85 -5.81 -11.52
CA PRO A 180 3.50 -5.61 -12.04
C PRO A 180 2.39 -6.18 -11.15
N ILE A 181 2.68 -7.22 -10.35
CA ILE A 181 1.70 -7.91 -9.51
C ILE A 181 1.18 -7.01 -8.38
N PRO A 182 2.02 -6.50 -7.45
CA PRO A 182 1.56 -5.59 -6.40
C PRO A 182 1.03 -4.27 -6.97
N GLY A 183 1.61 -3.76 -8.07
CA GLY A 183 1.15 -2.51 -8.70
C GLY A 183 -0.28 -2.62 -9.24
N LEU A 184 -0.60 -3.70 -9.95
CA LEU A 184 -1.95 -3.93 -10.46
C LEU A 184 -2.92 -4.37 -9.36
N ALA A 185 -2.45 -5.10 -8.35
CA ALA A 185 -3.25 -5.38 -7.15
C ALA A 185 -3.66 -4.07 -6.45
N ALA A 186 -2.75 -3.11 -6.31
CA ALA A 186 -3.04 -1.79 -5.73
C ALA A 186 -4.09 -1.02 -6.53
N ALA A 187 -3.95 -0.97 -7.86
CA ALA A 187 -4.94 -0.35 -8.74
C ALA A 187 -6.32 -1.02 -8.61
N GLY A 188 -6.34 -2.36 -8.64
CA GLY A 188 -7.56 -3.16 -8.50
C GLY A 188 -8.24 -2.96 -7.14
N ILE A 189 -7.49 -2.97 -6.05
CA ILE A 189 -8.00 -2.69 -4.69
C ILE A 189 -8.59 -1.29 -4.62
N GLY A 190 -7.89 -0.26 -5.13
CA GLY A 190 -8.39 1.11 -5.12
C GLY A 190 -9.70 1.27 -5.90
N MET A 191 -9.78 0.71 -7.11
CA MET A 191 -10.99 0.75 -7.93
C MET A 191 -12.14 -0.05 -7.30
N GLY A 192 -11.85 -1.26 -6.81
CA GLY A 192 -12.81 -2.13 -6.13
C GLY A 192 -13.35 -1.50 -4.86
N PHE A 193 -12.50 -0.83 -4.08
CA PHE A 193 -12.92 -0.09 -2.88
C PHE A 193 -13.89 1.05 -3.25
N GLY A 194 -13.56 1.84 -4.28
CA GLY A 194 -14.42 2.93 -4.75
C GLY A 194 -15.78 2.45 -5.26
N ILE A 195 -15.81 1.41 -6.09
CA ILE A 195 -17.06 0.79 -6.56
C ILE A 195 -17.85 0.23 -5.38
N GLY A 196 -17.18 -0.52 -4.49
CA GLY A 196 -17.78 -1.12 -3.32
C GLY A 196 -18.42 -0.09 -2.38
N TYR A 197 -17.79 1.08 -2.24
CA TYR A 197 -18.37 2.20 -1.53
C TYR A 197 -19.65 2.70 -2.21
N ALA A 198 -19.61 2.92 -3.52
CA ALA A 198 -20.73 3.46 -4.29
C ALA A 198 -21.97 2.54 -4.31
N VAL A 199 -21.78 1.22 -4.25
CA VAL A 199 -22.86 0.23 -4.35
C VAL A 199 -23.20 -0.47 -3.02
N GLY A 200 -22.60 -0.04 -1.90
CA GLY A 200 -22.88 -0.59 -0.58
C GLY A 200 -22.36 -2.02 -0.34
N ALA A 201 -21.26 -2.40 -0.98
CA ALA A 201 -20.66 -3.74 -0.87
C ALA A 201 -19.11 -3.69 -0.86
N LEU A 202 -18.56 -2.92 0.08
CA LEU A 202 -17.13 -2.60 0.19
C LEU A 202 -16.20 -3.82 0.11
N PHE A 203 -16.40 -4.81 0.98
CA PHE A 203 -15.50 -5.97 1.07
C PHE A 203 -15.51 -6.80 -0.22
N VAL A 204 -16.68 -7.06 -0.79
CA VAL A 204 -16.83 -7.90 -1.98
C VAL A 204 -16.10 -7.27 -3.16
N TRP A 205 -16.37 -5.99 -3.45
CA TRP A 205 -15.74 -5.32 -4.59
C TRP A 205 -14.26 -5.06 -4.40
N THR A 206 -13.81 -4.81 -3.17
CA THR A 206 -12.38 -4.72 -2.85
C THR A 206 -11.66 -6.03 -3.15
N LEU A 207 -12.23 -7.16 -2.74
CA LEU A 207 -11.66 -8.49 -3.01
C LEU A 207 -11.69 -8.83 -4.50
N LEU A 208 -12.79 -8.55 -5.20
CA LEU A 208 -12.86 -8.73 -6.66
C LEU A 208 -11.81 -7.88 -7.38
N GLY A 209 -11.68 -6.62 -7.00
CA GLY A 209 -10.66 -5.72 -7.52
C GLY A 209 -9.24 -6.25 -7.29
N ALA A 210 -8.95 -6.73 -6.08
CA ALA A 210 -7.67 -7.36 -5.76
C ALA A 210 -7.39 -8.59 -6.63
N LEU A 211 -8.37 -9.48 -6.81
CA LEU A 211 -8.24 -10.68 -7.63
C LEU A 211 -7.98 -10.35 -9.10
N VAL A 212 -8.73 -9.40 -9.66
CA VAL A 212 -8.52 -8.92 -11.03
C VAL A 212 -7.13 -8.30 -11.19
N GLY A 213 -6.73 -7.42 -10.27
CA GLY A 213 -5.43 -6.78 -10.27
C GLY A 213 -4.27 -7.77 -10.20
N VAL A 214 -4.32 -8.73 -9.27
CA VAL A 214 -3.32 -9.80 -9.15
C VAL A 214 -3.29 -10.67 -10.42
N GLY A 215 -4.46 -11.04 -10.96
CA GLY A 215 -4.55 -11.84 -12.18
C GLY A 215 -3.90 -11.18 -13.40
N LEU A 216 -4.18 -9.88 -13.61
CA LEU A 216 -3.55 -9.08 -14.66
C LEU A 216 -2.04 -8.97 -14.44
N GLY A 217 -1.60 -8.71 -13.22
CA GLY A 217 -0.18 -8.63 -12.89
C GLY A 217 0.57 -9.92 -13.12
N LEU A 218 -0.02 -11.06 -12.78
CA LEU A 218 0.54 -12.38 -13.07
C LEU A 218 0.63 -12.63 -14.59
N SER A 219 -0.36 -12.21 -15.37
CA SER A 219 -0.36 -12.33 -16.82
C SER A 219 0.82 -11.55 -17.43
N ILE A 220 1.04 -10.31 -17.01
CA ILE A 220 2.15 -9.47 -17.49
C ILE A 220 3.50 -10.06 -17.06
N SER A 221 3.61 -10.48 -15.79
CA SER A 221 4.84 -11.09 -15.25
C SER A 221 5.25 -12.35 -16.04
N ARG A 222 4.30 -13.23 -16.35
CA ARG A 222 4.54 -14.45 -17.14
C ARG A 222 5.00 -14.16 -18.56
N ARG A 223 4.37 -13.20 -19.24
CA ARG A 223 4.77 -12.80 -20.62
C ARG A 223 6.19 -12.28 -20.67
N ALA A 224 6.59 -11.45 -19.69
CA ALA A 224 7.97 -10.98 -19.58
C ALA A 224 8.96 -12.13 -19.37
N GLY A 225 8.59 -13.14 -18.57
CA GLY A 225 9.38 -14.35 -18.39
C GLY A 225 9.56 -15.16 -19.68
N GLN A 226 8.48 -15.37 -20.45
CA GLN A 226 8.52 -16.12 -21.71
C GLN A 226 9.35 -15.44 -22.78
N ALA A 227 9.23 -14.12 -22.93
CA ALA A 227 10.01 -13.34 -23.90
C ALA A 227 11.52 -13.44 -23.62
N ALA A 228 11.92 -13.39 -22.34
CA ALA A 228 13.32 -13.55 -21.95
C ALA A 228 13.89 -14.94 -22.28
N VAL A 229 13.08 -16.00 -22.14
CA VAL A 229 13.48 -17.37 -22.51
C VAL A 229 13.58 -17.54 -24.02
N GLY A 230 12.63 -16.99 -24.79
CA GLY A 230 12.64 -17.06 -26.26
C GLY A 230 13.89 -16.44 -26.87
N LEU A 231 14.31 -15.26 -26.39
CA LEU A 231 15.53 -14.59 -26.85
C LEU A 231 16.81 -15.39 -26.57
N LEU A 232 16.86 -16.18 -25.49
CA LEU A 232 18.00 -17.04 -25.19
C LEU A 232 18.07 -18.26 -26.12
N VAL A 233 16.93 -18.75 -26.60
CA VAL A 233 16.86 -19.89 -27.53
C VAL A 233 17.23 -19.46 -28.96
N GLU A 234 16.85 -18.25 -29.38
CA GLU A 234 17.23 -17.71 -30.71
C GLU A 234 18.72 -17.34 -30.84
N GLN A 235 19.44 -17.23 -29.71
CA GLN A 235 20.88 -16.92 -29.68
C GLN A 235 21.78 -18.17 -29.59
N GLN A 236 21.20 -19.38 -29.64
CA GLN A 236 21.90 -20.67 -29.67
C GLN A 236 21.84 -21.30 -31.07
#